data_AF-A0A1Y1IGW7-F1
#
_entry.id   AF-A0A1Y1IGW7-F1
#
_cell.length_a   1.000
_cell.length_b   1.000
_cell.length_c   1.000
_cell.angle_alpha   90.00
_cell.angle_beta   90.00
_cell.angle_gamma   90.00
#
_symmetry.space_group_name_H-M   'P 1'
#
loop_
_entity.id
_entity.type
_entity.pdbx_description
1 polymer ?
#
loop_
_entity_poly.entity_id
_entity_poly.type
_entity_poly.pdbx_seq_one_letter_code
_entity_poly.pdbx_strand_id
1 'polypeptide(L)'
;MAESSNKPVVLITNDDGIEAPGILAITEALVADGAYEIYVAAPDRERSAISNAITLEPLEVTERDIKGAKAYGISGTPADCILLALSGALFTWTKPTLVVSGINRGSNCGLHIIYSGTVAGAREALMGGVPSVALSMEDKPVMAAVKQAQEEGNLKGVSAAWAVNSPVQRFEAAAQACLPLIRAGVQDALAGTFPKDALLNINVPERPLNEIKGYKLTVQGSERYVKRYAAMPNRRKSGLDMAKQGGMASQLAQLGLAAASRGAARRAANPGVGVRPGDKEEVVSVAAGSSDASPKTMEKKYFHAEVGEHVGGVDGPEIDSTVLAEGWVSITPVGLATIVSDVARKYASSVVQTVGSIGGSDGTEQPKSSENFQSVL
;
A
#
# COMPACT_ATOMS: atom_id res chain seq x y z
N MET A 1 -36.78 17.34 -15.62
CA MET A 1 -36.22 16.17 -14.93
C MET A 1 -35.00 15.78 -15.74
N ALA A 2 -33.80 15.77 -15.15
CA ALA A 2 -32.60 15.34 -15.86
C ALA A 2 -32.73 13.85 -16.19
N GLU A 3 -32.49 13.47 -17.44
CA GLU A 3 -32.41 12.07 -17.84
C GLU A 3 -31.41 11.36 -16.93
N SER A 4 -31.86 10.39 -16.13
CA SER A 4 -30.95 9.52 -15.40
C SER A 4 -30.12 8.78 -16.44
N SER A 5 -28.83 9.10 -16.54
CA SER A 5 -27.95 8.42 -17.47
C SER A 5 -27.90 6.95 -17.06
N ASN A 6 -28.17 6.04 -17.99
CA ASN A 6 -28.14 4.59 -17.73
C ASN A 6 -26.70 4.05 -17.69
N LYS A 7 -25.72 4.90 -17.39
CA LYS A 7 -24.30 4.54 -17.40
C LYS A 7 -23.93 3.82 -16.10
N PRO A 8 -23.06 2.81 -16.14
CA PRO A 8 -22.53 2.18 -14.94
C PRO A 8 -21.82 3.21 -14.05
N VAL A 9 -21.96 3.05 -12.74
CA VAL A 9 -21.34 3.92 -11.75
C VAL A 9 -19.97 3.35 -11.38
N VAL A 10 -18.91 4.16 -11.49
CA VAL A 10 -17.57 3.83 -11.00
C VAL A 10 -17.22 4.76 -9.85
N LEU A 11 -16.92 4.19 -8.69
CA LEU A 11 -16.46 4.92 -7.51
C LEU A 11 -14.94 4.80 -7.38
N ILE A 12 -14.25 5.92 -7.19
CA ILE A 12 -12.80 6.01 -7.10
C ILE A 12 -12.37 6.45 -5.69
N THR A 13 -11.34 5.81 -5.16
CA THR A 13 -10.67 6.17 -3.90
C THR A 13 -9.15 5.99 -4.01
N ASN A 14 -8.39 6.36 -2.98
CA ASN A 14 -6.96 6.05 -2.82
C ASN A 14 -6.52 6.25 -1.35
N ASP A 15 -5.23 6.09 -1.07
CA ASP A 15 -4.58 6.48 0.19
C ASP A 15 -3.62 7.68 0.08
N ASP A 16 -3.21 8.07 -1.13
CA ASP A 16 -2.38 9.27 -1.35
C ASP A 16 -3.15 10.60 -1.12
N GLY A 17 -4.48 10.55 -1.13
CA GLY A 17 -5.38 11.69 -0.98
C GLY A 17 -5.99 12.18 -2.30
N ILE A 18 -7.06 12.95 -2.21
CA ILE A 18 -7.92 13.34 -3.34
C ILE A 18 -7.24 14.24 -4.37
N GLU A 19 -6.19 14.95 -3.98
CA GLU A 19 -5.40 15.84 -4.85
C GLU A 19 -4.17 15.14 -5.45
N ALA A 20 -3.98 13.85 -5.16
CA ALA A 20 -2.80 13.11 -5.62
C ALA A 20 -2.81 12.91 -7.15
N PRO A 21 -1.64 12.95 -7.81
CA PRO A 21 -1.58 12.84 -9.26
C PRO A 21 -2.13 11.51 -9.79
N GLY A 22 -2.01 10.41 -9.03
CA GLY A 22 -2.48 9.09 -9.44
C GLY A 22 -4.01 8.95 -9.47
N ILE A 23 -4.73 9.52 -8.49
CA ILE A 23 -6.20 9.50 -8.47
C ILE A 23 -6.77 10.46 -9.52
N LEU A 24 -6.13 11.62 -9.71
CA LEU A 24 -6.51 12.58 -10.74
C LEU A 24 -6.34 11.97 -12.15
N ALA A 25 -5.22 11.31 -12.42
CA ALA A 25 -4.95 10.68 -13.72
C ALA A 25 -5.96 9.58 -14.07
N ILE A 26 -6.28 8.67 -13.13
CA ILE A 26 -7.27 7.62 -13.41
C ILE A 26 -8.69 8.18 -13.54
N THR A 27 -9.02 9.21 -12.76
CA THR A 27 -10.33 9.90 -12.85
C THR A 27 -10.48 10.59 -14.20
N GLU A 28 -9.47 11.35 -14.64
CA GLU A 28 -9.48 12.01 -15.95
C GLU A 28 -9.57 11.00 -17.10
N ALA A 29 -8.82 9.90 -17.03
CA ALA A 29 -8.87 8.85 -18.04
C ALA A 29 -10.26 8.21 -18.15
N LEU A 30 -10.92 7.94 -17.03
CA LEU A 30 -12.28 7.37 -17.01
C LEU A 30 -13.37 8.37 -17.42
N VAL A 31 -13.20 9.65 -17.09
CA VAL A 31 -14.09 10.72 -17.56
C VAL A 31 -13.97 10.87 -19.08
N ALA A 32 -12.74 10.87 -19.61
CA ALA A 32 -12.48 10.99 -21.05
C ALA A 32 -13.00 9.79 -21.85
N ASP A 33 -12.98 8.59 -21.26
CA ASP A 33 -13.59 7.39 -21.83
C ASP A 33 -15.10 7.56 -22.05
N GLY A 34 -15.79 8.23 -21.12
CA GLY A 34 -17.18 8.64 -21.26
C GLY A 34 -18.22 7.53 -21.13
N ALA A 35 -17.83 6.27 -20.86
CA ALA A 35 -18.77 5.17 -20.70
C ALA A 35 -19.46 5.10 -19.32
N TYR A 36 -18.99 5.85 -18.33
CA TYR A 36 -19.37 5.71 -16.93
C TYR A 36 -19.83 7.02 -16.28
N GLU A 37 -20.57 6.91 -15.18
CA GLU A 37 -20.69 8.01 -14.21
C GLU A 37 -19.59 7.88 -13.16
N ILE A 38 -18.80 8.94 -12.97
CA ILE A 38 -17.61 8.93 -12.13
C ILE A 38 -17.88 9.66 -10.81
N TYR A 39 -17.60 8.97 -9.71
CA TYR A 39 -17.69 9.51 -8.35
C TYR A 39 -16.36 9.29 -7.63
N VAL A 40 -15.94 10.25 -6.82
CA VAL A 40 -14.68 10.18 -6.07
C VAL A 40 -14.96 10.40 -4.59
N ALA A 41 -14.51 9.46 -3.75
CA ALA A 41 -14.50 9.62 -2.31
C ALA A 41 -13.13 9.17 -1.81
N ALA A 42 -12.30 10.12 -1.40
CA ALA A 42 -10.90 9.87 -1.05
C ALA A 42 -10.47 10.71 0.15
N PRO A 43 -9.40 10.31 0.85
CA PRO A 43 -8.86 11.10 1.95
C PRO A 43 -8.54 12.54 1.52
N ASP A 44 -8.76 13.51 2.41
CA ASP A 44 -8.43 14.92 2.17
C ASP A 44 -6.91 15.20 2.11
N ARG A 45 -6.11 14.26 2.61
CA ARG A 45 -4.65 14.28 2.67
C ARG A 45 -4.10 12.86 2.61
N GLU A 46 -2.79 12.73 2.43
CA GLU A 46 -2.11 11.44 2.42
C GLU A 46 -2.32 10.64 3.72
N ARG A 47 -2.70 9.36 3.57
CA ARG A 47 -2.96 8.36 4.62
C ARG A 47 -2.20 7.05 4.35
N SER A 48 -0.95 7.16 3.90
CA SER A 48 -0.09 6.02 3.57
C SER A 48 0.15 5.07 4.76
N ALA A 49 0.21 3.77 4.46
CA ALA A 49 0.48 2.68 5.41
C ALA A 49 -0.49 2.58 6.61
N ILE A 50 -1.74 3.04 6.45
CA ILE A 50 -2.78 2.95 7.48
C ILE A 50 -3.48 1.57 7.52
N SER A 51 -3.23 0.70 6.53
CA SER A 51 -3.95 -0.57 6.34
C SER A 51 -5.48 -0.35 6.30
N ASN A 52 -6.28 -1.31 6.77
CA ASN A 52 -7.73 -1.22 6.92
C ASN A 52 -8.16 -0.52 8.22
N ALA A 53 -7.49 0.57 8.60
CA ALA A 53 -7.92 1.34 9.77
C ALA A 53 -9.28 2.01 9.51
N ILE A 54 -10.14 2.04 10.53
CA ILE A 54 -11.45 2.71 10.53
C ILE A 54 -11.43 3.78 11.62
N THR A 55 -11.97 4.95 11.33
CA THR A 55 -12.06 6.07 12.27
C THR A 55 -13.36 6.00 13.08
N LEU A 56 -13.26 6.13 14.40
CA LEU A 56 -14.43 6.17 15.31
C LEU A 56 -14.87 7.60 15.66
N GLU A 57 -14.02 8.59 15.41
CA GLU A 57 -14.32 10.01 15.59
C GLU A 57 -15.12 10.55 14.39
N PRO A 58 -15.85 11.68 14.54
CA PRO A 58 -16.59 12.27 13.44
C PRO A 58 -15.70 12.60 12.22
N LEU A 59 -16.21 12.28 11.03
CA LEU A 59 -15.55 12.56 9.77
C LEU A 59 -15.99 13.92 9.20
N GLU A 60 -15.03 14.69 8.72
CA GLU A 60 -15.28 15.91 7.95
C GLU A 60 -15.31 15.56 6.46
N VAL A 61 -16.27 16.14 5.74
CA VAL A 61 -16.44 15.91 4.31
C VAL A 61 -16.47 17.26 3.61
N THR A 62 -15.64 17.42 2.60
CA THR A 62 -15.63 18.63 1.77
C THR A 62 -15.78 18.27 0.31
N GLU A 63 -16.70 18.93 -0.39
CA GLU A 63 -16.82 18.80 -1.84
C GLU A 63 -15.54 19.30 -2.53
N ARG A 64 -15.18 18.64 -3.63
CA ARG A 64 -14.00 18.96 -4.44
C ARG A 64 -14.40 19.09 -5.90
N ASP A 65 -13.80 20.06 -6.58
CA ASP A 65 -14.01 20.26 -8.01
C ASP A 65 -13.04 19.36 -8.79
N ILE A 66 -13.57 18.26 -9.32
CA ILE A 66 -12.88 17.38 -10.25
C ILE A 66 -13.70 17.32 -11.53
N LYS A 67 -13.13 17.82 -12.63
CA LYS A 67 -13.85 17.97 -13.90
C LYS A 67 -14.45 16.64 -14.37
N GLY A 68 -15.78 16.61 -14.51
CA GLY A 68 -16.52 15.45 -14.99
C GLY A 68 -16.80 14.36 -13.95
N ALA A 69 -16.48 14.59 -12.67
CA ALA A 69 -16.76 13.67 -11.58
C ALA A 69 -17.37 14.40 -10.37
N LYS A 70 -18.24 13.72 -9.63
CA LYS A 70 -18.72 14.22 -8.32
C LYS A 70 -17.78 13.75 -7.23
N ALA A 71 -17.10 14.68 -6.54
CA ALA A 71 -15.96 14.35 -5.69
C ALA A 71 -16.06 14.92 -4.27
N TYR A 72 -15.68 14.11 -3.27
CA TYR A 72 -15.62 14.48 -1.87
C TYR A 72 -14.28 14.07 -1.24
N GLY A 73 -13.60 15.04 -0.63
CA GLY A 73 -12.45 14.82 0.25
C GLY A 73 -12.91 14.57 1.68
N ILE A 74 -12.40 13.53 2.32
CA ILE A 74 -12.87 13.05 3.62
C ILE A 74 -11.70 13.00 4.61
N SER A 75 -11.88 13.46 5.85
CA SER A 75 -10.78 13.50 6.83
C SER A 75 -10.35 12.12 7.37
N GLY A 76 -10.97 11.03 6.90
CA GLY A 76 -10.76 9.65 7.35
C GLY A 76 -9.70 8.87 6.57
N THR A 77 -9.78 7.54 6.65
CA THR A 77 -8.96 6.58 5.92
C THR A 77 -9.61 6.19 4.58
N PRO A 78 -8.92 5.45 3.69
CA PRO A 78 -9.54 4.93 2.47
C PRO A 78 -10.76 4.03 2.75
N ALA A 79 -10.72 3.24 3.83
CA ALA A 79 -11.84 2.40 4.25
C ALA A 79 -13.04 3.27 4.70
N ASP A 80 -12.79 4.33 5.49
CA ASP A 80 -13.84 5.29 5.87
C ASP A 80 -14.49 5.94 4.65
N CYS A 81 -13.70 6.29 3.63
CA CYS A 81 -14.20 6.90 2.39
C CYS A 81 -15.18 5.97 1.66
N ILE A 82 -14.83 4.69 1.56
CA ILE A 82 -15.70 3.68 0.94
C ILE A 82 -16.94 3.42 1.77
N LEU A 83 -16.80 3.22 3.09
CA LEU A 83 -17.94 3.01 3.99
C LEU A 83 -18.93 4.19 3.91
N LEU A 84 -18.43 5.42 3.95
CA LEU A 84 -19.25 6.61 3.87
C LEU A 84 -19.92 6.76 2.49
N ALA A 85 -19.22 6.45 1.41
CA ALA A 85 -19.79 6.44 0.07
C ALA A 85 -20.91 5.39 -0.07
N LEU A 86 -20.69 4.16 0.41
CA LEU A 86 -21.65 3.06 0.33
C LEU A 86 -22.83 3.20 1.30
N SER A 87 -22.73 4.05 2.33
CA SER A 87 -23.83 4.34 3.26
C SER A 87 -25.01 5.06 2.62
N GLY A 88 -24.82 5.67 1.43
CA GLY A 88 -25.80 6.54 0.77
C GLY A 88 -25.82 7.98 1.29
N ALA A 89 -24.90 8.36 2.20
CA ALA A 89 -24.83 9.71 2.74
C ALA A 89 -24.25 10.75 1.75
N LEU A 90 -23.35 10.34 0.84
CA LEU A 90 -22.65 11.24 -0.08
C LEU A 90 -23.25 11.27 -1.49
N PHE A 91 -23.80 10.14 -1.92
CA PHE A 91 -24.20 9.89 -3.28
C PHE A 91 -25.61 9.31 -3.35
N THR A 92 -26.31 9.60 -4.45
CA THR A 92 -27.72 9.24 -4.64
C THR A 92 -27.93 7.88 -5.29
N TRP A 93 -26.85 7.25 -5.77
CA TRP A 93 -26.90 5.89 -6.30
C TRP A 93 -27.02 4.87 -5.15
N THR A 94 -27.56 3.69 -5.45
CA THR A 94 -27.70 2.61 -4.45
C THR A 94 -26.41 1.83 -4.25
N LYS A 95 -25.68 1.52 -5.33
CA LYS A 95 -24.41 0.79 -5.29
C LYS A 95 -23.56 1.09 -6.53
N PRO A 96 -22.22 1.23 -6.43
CA PRO A 96 -21.38 1.33 -7.61
C PRO A 96 -21.33 -0.01 -8.34
N THR A 97 -21.09 0.03 -9.65
CA THR A 97 -20.80 -1.17 -10.43
C THR A 97 -19.40 -1.70 -10.12
N LEU A 98 -18.42 -0.81 -9.96
CA LEU A 98 -17.04 -1.14 -9.63
C LEU A 98 -16.43 -0.06 -8.73
N VAL A 99 -15.59 -0.47 -7.77
CA VAL A 99 -14.69 0.44 -7.05
C VAL A 99 -13.27 0.34 -7.58
N VAL A 100 -12.66 1.48 -7.86
CA VAL A 100 -11.25 1.62 -8.25
C VAL A 100 -10.49 2.31 -7.13
N SER A 101 -9.50 1.65 -6.53
CA SER A 101 -8.62 2.24 -5.52
C SER A 101 -7.23 2.48 -6.10
N GLY A 102 -6.78 3.73 -6.20
CA GLY A 102 -5.47 4.11 -6.74
C GLY A 102 -5.53 5.33 -7.69
N ILE A 103 -4.51 5.56 -8.53
CA ILE A 103 -3.28 4.76 -8.69
C ILE A 103 -2.26 5.16 -7.62
N ASN A 104 -1.83 4.19 -6.81
CA ASN A 104 -0.84 4.41 -5.77
C ASN A 104 0.57 4.65 -6.33
N ARG A 105 1.35 5.50 -5.67
CA ARG A 105 2.79 5.60 -5.92
C ARG A 105 3.55 4.50 -5.18
N GLY A 106 4.19 3.61 -5.92
CA GLY A 106 4.90 2.45 -5.39
C GLY A 106 4.06 1.17 -5.48
N SER A 107 4.72 0.06 -5.78
CA SER A 107 4.07 -1.22 -6.02
C SER A 107 3.62 -1.90 -4.72
N ASN A 108 2.42 -2.47 -4.74
CA ASN A 108 1.85 -3.33 -3.71
C ASN A 108 1.97 -4.81 -4.14
N CYS A 109 3.19 -5.33 -4.25
CA CYS A 109 3.48 -6.75 -4.46
C CYS A 109 3.68 -7.47 -3.11
N GLY A 110 3.87 -8.79 -3.08
CA GLY A 110 4.35 -9.46 -1.87
C GLY A 110 3.42 -9.39 -0.64
N LEU A 111 3.96 -9.60 0.57
CA LEU A 111 3.17 -9.60 1.81
C LEU A 111 2.86 -8.21 2.36
N HIS A 112 3.53 -7.17 1.85
CA HIS A 112 3.30 -5.80 2.32
C HIS A 112 1.97 -5.22 1.89
N ILE A 113 1.26 -5.87 0.96
CA ILE A 113 -0.15 -5.62 0.63
C ILE A 113 -1.02 -5.51 1.89
N ILE A 114 -0.68 -6.22 2.98
CA ILE A 114 -1.44 -6.16 4.24
C ILE A 114 -1.46 -4.74 4.84
N TYR A 115 -0.43 -3.94 4.63
CA TYR A 115 -0.32 -2.57 5.14
C TYR A 115 -0.81 -1.51 4.16
N SER A 116 -1.14 -1.89 2.92
CA SER A 116 -1.52 -0.98 1.84
C SER A 116 -2.89 -0.34 2.10
N GLY A 117 -2.95 1.00 2.11
CA GLY A 117 -4.21 1.73 2.17
C GLY A 117 -4.97 1.65 0.84
N THR A 118 -4.25 1.60 -0.28
CA THR A 118 -4.84 1.37 -1.61
C THR A 118 -5.60 0.04 -1.66
N VAL A 119 -4.96 -1.05 -1.23
CA VAL A 119 -5.62 -2.36 -1.20
C VAL A 119 -6.70 -2.41 -0.13
N ALA A 120 -6.53 -1.68 0.98
CA ALA A 120 -7.57 -1.56 2.01
C ALA A 120 -8.87 -0.95 1.47
N GLY A 121 -8.79 0.12 0.66
CA GLY A 121 -9.97 0.73 0.03
C GLY A 121 -10.72 -0.25 -0.88
N ALA A 122 -9.99 -0.97 -1.74
CA ALA A 122 -10.59 -2.01 -2.58
C ALA A 122 -11.17 -3.18 -1.76
N ARG A 123 -10.49 -3.58 -0.69
CA ARG A 123 -10.94 -4.64 0.23
C ARG A 123 -12.24 -4.25 0.93
N GLU A 124 -12.35 -3.01 1.38
CA GLU A 124 -13.56 -2.50 2.04
C GLU A 124 -14.77 -2.52 1.08
N ALA A 125 -14.55 -2.15 -0.19
CA ALA A 125 -15.60 -2.24 -1.21
C ALA A 125 -16.08 -3.68 -1.42
N LEU A 126 -15.14 -4.63 -1.45
CA LEU A 126 -15.45 -6.06 -1.59
C LEU A 126 -16.20 -6.58 -0.35
N MET A 127 -15.86 -6.13 0.86
CA MET A 127 -16.62 -6.43 2.08
C MET A 127 -18.05 -5.88 2.04
N GLY A 128 -18.26 -4.72 1.40
CA GLY A 128 -19.57 -4.18 1.04
C GLY A 128 -20.26 -4.91 -0.12
N GLY A 129 -19.65 -5.98 -0.64
CA GLY A 129 -20.14 -6.79 -1.75
C GLY A 129 -20.04 -6.10 -3.11
N VAL A 130 -19.20 -5.07 -3.26
CA VAL A 130 -18.97 -4.36 -4.52
C VAL A 130 -17.70 -4.92 -5.18
N PRO A 131 -17.73 -5.31 -6.46
CA PRO A 131 -16.53 -5.60 -7.23
C PRO A 131 -15.49 -4.50 -7.13
N SER A 132 -14.21 -4.84 -6.99
CA SER A 132 -13.17 -3.85 -6.78
C SER A 132 -11.80 -4.21 -7.34
N VAL A 133 -11.05 -3.17 -7.68
CA VAL A 133 -9.66 -3.25 -8.13
C VAL A 133 -8.77 -2.29 -7.34
N ALA A 134 -7.56 -2.72 -7.01
CA ALA A 134 -6.51 -1.88 -6.45
C ALA A 134 -5.43 -1.66 -7.50
N LEU A 135 -5.04 -0.40 -7.74
CA LEU A 135 -4.11 0.00 -8.78
C LEU A 135 -2.89 0.65 -8.16
N SER A 136 -1.70 0.22 -8.57
CA SER A 136 -0.42 0.74 -8.07
C SER A 136 0.57 0.83 -9.23
N MET A 137 1.46 1.82 -9.19
CA MET A 137 2.54 1.97 -10.17
C MET A 137 3.88 1.73 -9.48
N GLU A 138 4.80 1.03 -10.13
CA GLU A 138 6.18 0.94 -9.67
C GLU A 138 6.77 2.36 -9.49
N ASP A 139 7.54 2.58 -8.42
CA ASP A 139 8.26 3.84 -8.17
C ASP A 139 9.73 3.48 -7.99
N LYS A 140 10.40 3.20 -9.11
CA LYS A 140 11.85 2.94 -9.08
C LYS A 140 12.56 4.27 -9.21
N PRO A 141 13.60 4.55 -8.40
CA PRO A 141 14.43 5.71 -8.64
C PRO A 141 14.93 5.62 -10.08
N VAL A 142 14.51 6.56 -10.92
CA VAL A 142 14.87 6.62 -12.34
C VAL A 142 16.37 6.42 -12.56
N MET A 143 17.18 7.00 -11.66
CA MET A 143 18.64 6.87 -11.69
C MET A 143 19.15 5.45 -11.36
N ALA A 144 18.46 4.70 -10.51
CA ALA A 144 18.77 3.31 -10.22
C ALA A 144 18.43 2.41 -11.42
N ALA A 145 17.28 2.64 -12.07
CA ALA A 145 16.88 1.93 -13.28
C ALA A 145 17.83 2.23 -14.47
N VAL A 146 18.22 3.49 -14.65
CA VAL A 146 19.22 3.90 -15.66
C VAL A 146 20.58 3.26 -15.38
N LYS A 147 21.03 3.23 -14.12
CA LYS A 147 22.31 2.60 -13.74
C LYS A 147 22.30 1.10 -14.00
N GLN A 148 21.21 0.42 -13.64
CA GLN A 148 21.03 -1.01 -13.90
C GLN A 148 21.02 -1.31 -15.41
N ALA A 149 20.29 -0.53 -16.21
CA ALA A 149 20.25 -0.68 -17.67
C ALA A 149 21.62 -0.42 -18.33
N GLN A 150 22.43 0.49 -17.77
CA GLN A 150 23.81 0.73 -18.19
C GLN A 150 24.73 -0.45 -17.85
N GLU A 151 24.59 -1.03 -16.66
CA GLU A 151 25.37 -2.18 -16.19
C GLU A 151 25.03 -3.47 -16.95
N GLU A 152 23.76 -3.65 -17.32
CA GLU A 152 23.29 -4.79 -18.11
C GLU A 152 23.54 -4.63 -19.63
N GLY A 153 24.16 -3.52 -20.06
CA GLY A 153 24.42 -3.22 -21.47
C GLY A 153 23.14 -3.06 -22.32
N ASN A 154 22.00 -2.87 -21.67
CA ASN A 154 20.68 -2.91 -22.27
C ASN A 154 19.99 -1.54 -22.16
N LEU A 155 20.52 -0.54 -22.87
CA LEU A 155 19.92 0.81 -22.99
C LEU A 155 18.52 0.82 -23.62
N LYS A 156 17.96 -0.34 -23.99
CA LYS A 156 16.60 -0.49 -24.51
C LYS A 156 15.52 -0.50 -23.41
N GLY A 157 15.89 -0.61 -22.13
CA GLY A 157 14.93 -0.90 -21.05
C GLY A 157 14.18 0.30 -20.45
N VAL A 158 14.75 1.50 -20.51
CA VAL A 158 14.11 2.76 -20.08
C VAL A 158 14.68 3.87 -20.96
N SER A 159 13.89 4.44 -21.87
CA SER A 159 14.39 5.54 -22.69
C SER A 159 14.82 6.70 -21.77
N ALA A 160 15.99 7.31 -22.01
CA ALA A 160 16.48 8.44 -21.21
C ALA A 160 15.52 9.66 -21.24
N ALA A 161 14.55 9.67 -22.16
CA ALA A 161 13.46 10.64 -22.24
C ALA A 161 12.32 10.35 -21.24
N TRP A 162 12.05 9.09 -20.91
CA TRP A 162 11.05 8.73 -19.90
C TRP A 162 11.47 9.18 -18.49
N ALA A 163 12.77 9.14 -18.23
CA ALA A 163 13.40 9.59 -17.00
C ALA A 163 13.10 11.06 -16.63
N VAL A 164 12.83 11.92 -17.63
CA VAL A 164 12.56 13.35 -17.46
C VAL A 164 11.08 13.71 -17.45
N ASN A 165 10.18 12.75 -17.65
CA ASN A 165 8.73 12.99 -17.57
C ASN A 165 8.31 13.37 -16.14
N SER A 166 7.34 14.27 -16.04
CA SER A 166 6.77 14.68 -14.76
C SER A 166 6.02 13.52 -14.10
N PRO A 167 5.84 13.50 -12.76
CA PRO A 167 5.04 12.49 -12.09
C PRO A 167 3.64 12.33 -12.71
N VAL A 168 3.02 13.43 -13.15
CA VAL A 168 1.70 13.44 -13.80
C VAL A 168 1.71 12.59 -15.07
N GLN A 169 2.68 12.81 -15.96
CA GLN A 169 2.78 12.07 -17.24
C GLN A 169 3.00 10.56 -17.03
N ARG A 170 3.67 10.17 -15.94
CA ARG A 170 3.84 8.75 -15.60
C ARG A 170 2.54 8.11 -15.15
N PHE A 171 1.78 8.81 -14.29
CA PHE A 171 0.45 8.36 -13.88
C PHE A 171 -0.57 8.34 -15.01
N GLU A 172 -0.48 9.27 -15.97
CA GLU A 172 -1.30 9.23 -17.20
C GLU A 172 -1.07 7.93 -17.97
N ALA A 173 0.19 7.54 -18.20
CA ALA A 173 0.50 6.28 -18.87
C ALA A 173 0.02 5.05 -18.09
N ALA A 174 0.17 5.06 -16.76
CA ALA A 174 -0.35 4.00 -15.90
C ALA A 174 -1.89 3.92 -15.95
N ALA A 175 -2.58 5.07 -15.96
CA ALA A 175 -4.03 5.12 -16.09
C ALA A 175 -4.51 4.53 -17.42
N GLN A 176 -3.84 4.87 -18.53
CA GLN A 176 -4.13 4.29 -19.84
C GLN A 176 -3.92 2.77 -19.86
N ALA A 177 -2.86 2.27 -19.21
CA ALA A 177 -2.62 0.83 -19.09
C ALA A 177 -3.72 0.09 -18.29
N CYS A 178 -4.37 0.78 -17.33
CA CYS A 178 -5.44 0.24 -16.50
C CYS A 178 -6.83 0.26 -17.16
N LEU A 179 -7.10 1.15 -18.13
CA LEU A 179 -8.44 1.30 -18.72
C LEU A 179 -9.02 -0.03 -19.27
N PRO A 180 -8.28 -0.87 -20.02
CA PRO A 180 -8.82 -2.15 -20.51
C PRO A 180 -9.25 -3.08 -19.36
N LEU A 181 -8.52 -3.09 -18.24
CA LEU A 181 -8.84 -3.92 -17.08
C LEU A 181 -10.07 -3.40 -16.33
N ILE A 182 -10.21 -2.08 -16.22
CA ILE A 182 -11.40 -1.47 -15.60
C ILE A 182 -12.64 -1.72 -16.46
N ARG A 183 -12.53 -1.58 -17.79
CA ARG A 183 -13.62 -1.89 -18.73
C ARG A 183 -14.08 -3.34 -18.57
N ALA A 184 -13.14 -4.29 -18.54
CA ALA A 184 -13.44 -5.70 -18.32
C ALA A 184 -14.09 -5.92 -16.94
N GLY A 185 -13.54 -5.34 -15.87
CA GLY A 185 -14.09 -5.45 -14.52
C GLY A 185 -15.52 -4.91 -14.40
N VAL A 186 -15.84 -3.79 -15.06
CA VAL A 186 -17.21 -3.27 -15.13
C VAL A 186 -18.13 -4.22 -15.90
N GLN A 187 -17.69 -4.75 -17.04
CA GLN A 187 -18.47 -5.72 -17.82
C GLN A 187 -18.75 -6.99 -17.02
N ASP A 188 -17.75 -7.52 -16.33
CA ASP A 188 -17.88 -8.70 -15.47
C ASP A 188 -18.79 -8.44 -14.26
N ALA A 189 -18.72 -7.25 -13.68
CA ALA A 189 -19.62 -6.84 -12.59
C ALA A 189 -21.08 -6.79 -13.05
N LEU A 190 -21.35 -6.22 -14.24
CA LEU A 190 -22.69 -6.17 -14.84
C LEU A 190 -23.21 -7.56 -15.22
N ALA A 191 -22.32 -8.45 -15.70
CA ALA A 191 -22.65 -9.83 -16.02
C ALA A 191 -22.78 -10.74 -14.78
N GLY A 192 -22.38 -10.26 -13.59
CA GLY A 192 -22.34 -11.04 -12.37
C GLY A 192 -21.26 -12.12 -12.33
N THR A 193 -20.24 -12.00 -13.19
CA THR A 193 -19.10 -12.93 -13.34
C THR A 193 -17.87 -12.48 -12.55
N PHE A 194 -17.82 -11.24 -12.07
CA PHE A 194 -16.72 -10.77 -11.22
C PHE A 194 -16.65 -11.59 -9.92
N PRO A 195 -15.46 -12.04 -9.47
CA PRO A 195 -15.30 -12.81 -8.24
C PRO A 195 -15.92 -12.13 -7.01
N LYS A 196 -16.65 -12.90 -6.19
CA LYS A 196 -17.34 -12.36 -5.00
C LYS A 196 -16.47 -12.37 -3.75
N ASP A 197 -15.37 -13.10 -3.77
CA ASP A 197 -14.48 -13.37 -2.65
C ASP A 197 -13.08 -12.79 -2.83
N ALA A 198 -12.81 -12.17 -3.97
CA ALA A 198 -11.51 -11.58 -4.30
C ALA A 198 -11.63 -10.24 -5.04
N LEU A 199 -10.68 -9.35 -4.76
CA LEU A 199 -10.40 -8.13 -5.53
C LEU A 199 -9.23 -8.39 -6.48
N LEU A 200 -9.07 -7.56 -7.51
CA LEU A 200 -7.88 -7.61 -8.37
C LEU A 200 -6.84 -6.57 -7.94
N ASN A 201 -5.68 -7.01 -7.47
CA ASN A 201 -4.54 -6.15 -7.17
C ASN A 201 -3.63 -6.04 -8.39
N ILE A 202 -3.52 -4.84 -8.93
CA ILE A 202 -2.88 -4.56 -10.22
C ILE A 202 -1.67 -3.66 -9.99
N ASN A 203 -0.50 -4.10 -10.44
CA ASN A 203 0.71 -3.28 -10.44
C ASN A 203 1.17 -3.00 -11.87
N VAL A 204 1.44 -1.74 -12.18
CA VAL A 204 1.86 -1.26 -13.49
C VAL A 204 3.35 -0.90 -13.44
N PRO A 205 4.18 -1.39 -14.38
CA PRO A 205 5.60 -1.03 -14.42
C PRO A 205 5.75 0.45 -14.79
N GLU A 206 6.77 1.12 -14.25
CA GLU A 206 7.02 2.55 -14.49
C GLU A 206 7.68 2.79 -15.86
N ARG A 207 6.92 2.56 -16.93
CA ARG A 207 7.41 2.61 -18.32
C ARG A 207 6.43 3.34 -19.23
N PRO A 208 6.90 3.88 -20.38
CA PRO A 208 6.02 4.36 -21.44
C PRO A 208 5.00 3.29 -21.84
N LEU A 209 3.77 3.71 -22.19
CA LEU A 209 2.68 2.78 -22.54
C LEU A 209 3.06 1.79 -23.66
N ASN A 210 3.85 2.24 -24.64
CA ASN A 210 4.31 1.40 -25.77
C ASN A 210 5.46 0.44 -25.40
N GLU A 211 6.04 0.56 -24.20
CA GLU A 211 7.08 -0.34 -23.68
C GLU A 211 6.52 -1.35 -22.66
N ILE A 212 5.25 -1.23 -22.27
CA ILE A 212 4.54 -2.21 -21.45
C ILE A 212 4.27 -3.45 -22.32
N LYS A 213 4.77 -4.61 -21.89
CA LYS A 213 4.72 -5.85 -22.69
C LYS A 213 3.32 -6.46 -22.81
N GLY A 214 2.43 -6.13 -21.88
CA GLY A 214 1.08 -6.65 -21.77
C GLY A 214 0.69 -6.93 -20.32
N TYR A 215 -0.22 -7.89 -20.13
CA TYR A 215 -0.81 -8.25 -18.85
C TYR A 215 -0.48 -9.71 -18.50
N LYS A 216 -0.20 -9.99 -17.22
CA LYS A 216 0.03 -11.35 -16.71
C LYS A 216 -0.71 -11.58 -15.40
N LEU A 217 -1.38 -12.72 -15.30
CA LEU A 217 -1.88 -13.24 -14.03
C LEU A 217 -0.68 -13.60 -13.14
N THR A 218 -0.77 -13.28 -11.86
CA THR A 218 0.34 -13.46 -10.91
C THR A 218 -0.11 -14.07 -9.60
N VAL A 219 0.84 -14.68 -8.92
CA VAL A 219 0.74 -15.14 -7.54
C VAL A 219 1.38 -14.10 -6.63
N GLN A 220 0.74 -13.85 -5.48
CA GLN A 220 1.29 -12.94 -4.48
C GLN A 220 2.63 -13.47 -3.95
N GLY A 221 3.68 -12.66 -4.04
CA GLY A 221 4.99 -12.99 -3.47
C GLY A 221 4.96 -13.11 -1.94
N SER A 222 6.01 -13.70 -1.38
CA SER A 222 6.17 -13.84 0.08
C SER A 222 7.14 -12.80 0.69
N GLU A 223 7.58 -11.82 -0.09
CA GLU A 223 8.53 -10.79 0.33
C GLU A 223 7.96 -9.90 1.44
N ARG A 224 8.82 -9.49 2.38
CA ARG A 224 8.45 -8.64 3.52
C ARG A 224 9.38 -7.43 3.62
N TYR A 225 8.80 -6.27 3.94
CA TYR A 225 9.59 -5.12 4.40
C TYR A 225 9.99 -5.28 5.86
N VAL A 226 11.29 -5.23 6.13
CA VAL A 226 11.80 -5.14 7.50
C VAL A 226 12.01 -3.67 7.85
N LYS A 227 11.19 -3.12 8.75
CA LYS A 227 11.44 -1.78 9.29
C LYS A 227 12.54 -1.84 10.34
N ARG A 228 13.53 -0.95 10.24
CA ARG A 228 14.53 -0.70 11.29
C ARG A 228 14.20 0.62 11.97
N TYR A 229 14.51 0.74 13.25
CA TYR A 229 14.26 1.97 14.01
C TYR A 229 15.58 2.59 14.44
N ALA A 230 15.80 3.84 14.04
CA ALA A 230 16.96 4.63 14.45
C ALA A 230 16.55 5.65 15.51
N ALA A 231 17.33 5.75 16.59
CA ALA A 231 17.10 6.73 17.65
C ALA A 231 17.32 8.16 17.12
N MET A 232 16.42 9.07 17.45
CA MET A 232 16.55 10.48 17.11
C MET A 232 16.98 11.30 18.34
N PRO A 233 17.88 12.29 18.17
CA PRO A 233 18.21 13.22 19.22
C PRO A 233 16.99 14.04 19.63
N ASN A 234 16.91 14.37 20.92
CA ASN A 234 15.75 14.98 21.57
C ASN A 234 15.58 16.45 21.15
N ARG A 235 15.15 16.73 19.91
CA ARG A 235 14.78 18.10 19.50
C ARG A 235 13.42 18.44 20.09
N ARG A 236 13.37 19.45 20.97
CA ARG A 236 12.13 20.07 21.44
C ARG A 236 11.31 20.48 20.20
N LYS A 237 10.17 19.81 19.99
CA LYS A 237 9.23 20.13 18.90
C LYS A 237 8.72 21.56 19.07
N SER A 238 9.14 22.48 18.20
CA SER A 238 8.39 23.73 18.00
C SER A 238 7.18 23.39 17.11
N GLY A 239 5.99 23.88 17.47
CA GLY A 239 4.70 23.46 16.89
C GLY A 239 4.46 23.78 15.42
N LEU A 240 5.49 24.18 14.65
CA LEU A 240 5.37 24.64 13.28
C LEU A 240 5.81 23.58 12.22
N ASP A 241 6.47 22.50 12.63
CA ASP A 241 7.09 21.54 11.69
C ASP A 241 6.19 20.36 11.29
N MET A 242 5.04 20.17 11.93
CA MET A 242 4.15 19.02 11.64
C MET A 242 3.35 19.16 10.35
N ALA A 243 3.24 20.36 9.77
CA ALA A 243 2.45 20.61 8.56
C ALA A 243 3.21 20.37 7.24
N LYS A 244 4.52 20.12 7.27
CA LYS A 244 5.36 20.01 6.06
C LYS A 244 6.08 18.67 5.86
N GLN A 245 5.99 17.73 6.80
CA GLN A 245 6.76 16.48 6.76
C GLN A 245 6.01 15.26 6.24
N GLY A 246 4.69 15.35 6.00
CA GLY A 246 3.86 14.23 5.54
C GLY A 246 4.36 13.58 4.23
N GLY A 247 4.82 14.39 3.27
CA GLY A 247 5.35 13.89 2.00
C GLY A 247 6.88 13.78 1.90
N MET A 248 7.62 14.38 2.84
CA MET A 248 9.09 14.47 2.73
C MET A 248 9.83 13.31 3.41
N ALA A 249 9.18 12.60 4.34
CA ALA A 249 9.78 11.46 5.04
C ALA A 249 10.01 10.24 4.12
N SER A 250 9.13 10.00 3.14
CA SER A 250 9.36 8.95 2.12
C SER A 250 10.39 9.39 1.07
N GLN A 251 10.39 10.67 0.68
CA GLN A 251 11.39 11.24 -0.24
C GLN A 251 12.81 11.23 0.33
N LEU A 252 12.99 11.50 1.63
CA LEU A 252 14.30 11.48 2.28
C LEU A 252 14.84 10.05 2.48
N ALA A 253 13.96 9.07 2.70
CA ALA A 253 14.35 7.65 2.74
C ALA A 253 14.90 7.17 1.38
N GLN A 254 14.34 7.63 0.26
CA GLN A 254 14.85 7.33 -1.09
C GLN A 254 16.14 8.11 -1.44
N LEU A 255 16.29 9.36 -0.97
CA LEU A 255 17.49 10.18 -1.23
C LEU A 255 18.71 9.80 -0.38
N GLY A 256 18.51 9.18 0.79
CA GLY A 256 19.59 8.72 1.68
C GLY A 256 20.48 7.62 1.07
N LEU A 257 19.95 6.82 0.15
CA LEU A 257 20.68 5.71 -0.47
C LEU A 257 21.74 6.18 -1.49
N ALA A 258 21.57 7.35 -2.10
CA ALA A 258 22.53 7.92 -3.07
C ALA A 258 23.67 8.73 -2.40
N ALA A 259 23.53 9.09 -1.12
CA ALA A 259 24.55 9.79 -0.36
C ALA A 259 25.50 8.83 0.38
N ALA A 260 25.00 7.66 0.80
CA ALA A 260 25.80 6.63 1.49
C ALA A 260 26.92 6.03 0.62
N SER A 261 26.79 6.05 -0.71
CA SER A 261 27.82 5.55 -1.64
C SER A 261 28.91 6.57 -1.99
N ARG A 262 28.77 7.85 -1.63
CA ARG A 262 29.81 8.89 -1.82
C ARG A 262 30.69 9.13 -0.59
N GLY A 263 30.25 8.71 0.60
CA GLY A 263 31.01 8.83 1.85
C GLY A 263 32.08 7.75 2.08
N ALA A 264 32.03 6.64 1.33
CA ALA A 264 32.96 5.53 1.48
C ALA A 264 34.24 5.66 0.63
N ALA A 265 34.23 6.49 -0.43
CA ALA A 265 35.37 6.62 -1.36
C ALA A 265 36.30 7.83 -1.10
N ARG A 266 36.09 8.61 -0.03
CA ARG A 266 36.94 9.76 0.33
C ARG A 266 37.81 9.59 1.56
N ARG A 267 37.82 8.38 2.17
CA ARG A 267 38.61 8.09 3.39
C ARG A 267 40.02 7.54 3.14
N ALA A 268 40.54 7.65 1.92
CA ALA A 268 41.90 7.22 1.59
C ALA A 268 42.61 8.25 0.69
N ALA A 269 42.84 9.47 1.20
CA ALA A 269 43.93 10.37 0.76
C ALA A 269 43.89 11.69 1.55
N ASN A 270 44.78 11.81 2.55
CA ASN A 270 45.48 12.99 3.10
C ASN A 270 45.46 13.06 4.64
N PRO A 271 46.63 13.10 5.30
CA PRO A 271 46.75 13.44 6.71
C PRO A 271 46.91 14.96 6.85
N GLY A 272 46.05 15.56 7.68
CA GLY A 272 46.21 16.95 8.13
C GLY A 272 45.05 17.85 7.73
N VAL A 273 44.30 18.30 8.73
CA VAL A 273 43.90 19.71 8.97
C VAL A 273 42.86 19.75 10.11
N GLY A 274 43.28 20.37 11.21
CA GLY A 274 42.53 21.07 12.27
C GLY A 274 41.09 20.67 12.65
N VAL A 275 40.96 20.00 13.79
CA VAL A 275 39.72 19.95 14.59
C VAL A 275 39.53 21.29 15.32
N ARG A 276 38.37 21.94 15.14
CA ARG A 276 37.90 23.00 16.05
C ARG A 276 37.10 22.35 17.20
N PRO A 277 37.25 22.80 18.45
CA PRO A 277 36.63 22.16 19.61
C PRO A 277 35.21 22.66 19.81
N GLY A 278 34.27 21.73 19.97
CA GLY A 278 32.90 22.07 20.37
C GLY A 278 31.90 21.08 19.86
N ASP A 279 31.92 19.87 20.39
CA ASP A 279 30.72 19.10 20.75
C ASP A 279 31.21 17.96 21.65
N LYS A 280 30.85 18.02 22.93
CA LYS A 280 31.11 16.94 23.87
C LYS A 280 30.20 15.78 23.45
N GLU A 281 30.79 14.69 22.97
CA GLU A 281 30.09 13.41 22.87
C GLU A 281 29.71 12.96 24.28
N GLU A 282 28.43 13.05 24.62
CA GLU A 282 27.88 12.46 25.84
C GLU A 282 27.45 11.02 25.51
N VAL A 283 28.32 10.06 25.86
CA VAL A 283 27.99 8.65 25.86
C VAL A 283 27.05 8.41 27.03
N VAL A 284 25.75 8.27 26.78
CA VAL A 284 24.79 7.89 27.82
C VAL A 284 24.73 6.36 27.91
N SER A 285 25.37 5.85 28.96
CA SER A 285 25.43 4.45 29.38
C SER A 285 24.04 3.84 29.64
N VAL A 286 23.91 2.54 29.33
CA VAL A 286 22.75 1.71 29.70
C VAL A 286 22.79 1.44 31.22
N ALA A 287 21.62 1.59 31.86
CA ALA A 287 21.42 1.86 33.29
C ALA A 287 22.05 0.88 34.30
N ALA A 288 22.45 1.43 35.46
CA ALA A 288 22.51 0.74 36.74
C ALA A 288 21.48 1.40 37.68
N GLY A 289 20.61 0.59 38.29
CA GLY A 289 19.49 1.05 39.10
C GLY A 289 19.91 1.55 40.49
N SER A 290 19.20 2.56 40.98
CA SER A 290 19.12 2.88 42.41
C SER A 290 17.67 3.19 42.78
N SER A 291 17.24 2.60 43.89
CA SER A 291 15.95 2.81 44.54
C SER A 291 15.87 4.19 45.16
N ASP A 292 15.12 5.11 44.55
CA ASP A 292 14.66 6.30 45.26
C ASP A 292 13.29 6.76 44.71
N ALA A 293 12.37 7.03 45.62
CA ALA A 293 10.95 7.27 45.35
C ALA A 293 10.66 8.74 45.06
N SER A 294 11.37 9.31 44.08
CA SER A 294 11.02 10.59 43.45
C SER A 294 10.16 10.34 42.21
N PRO A 295 9.26 11.25 41.80
CA PRO A 295 8.46 11.06 40.59
C PRO A 295 9.43 10.92 39.42
N LYS A 296 9.57 9.71 38.90
CA LYS A 296 10.48 9.39 37.79
C LYS A 296 10.19 10.38 36.66
N THR A 297 11.13 11.27 36.38
CA THR A 297 11.12 12.10 35.18
C THR A 297 11.08 11.15 33.99
N MET A 298 9.94 11.07 33.33
CA MET A 298 9.75 10.20 32.17
C MET A 298 10.57 10.75 31.01
N GLU A 299 11.70 10.13 30.71
CA GLU A 299 12.51 10.45 29.55
C GLU A 299 11.80 9.95 28.27
N LYS A 300 11.42 10.86 27.38
CA LYS A 300 10.86 10.51 26.06
C LYS A 300 12.01 10.30 25.07
N LYS A 301 12.06 9.11 24.47
CA LYS A 301 12.97 8.76 23.36
C LYS A 301 12.17 8.72 22.07
N TYR A 302 12.69 9.34 21.02
CA TYR A 302 12.06 9.38 19.70
C TYR A 302 12.84 8.49 18.74
N PHE A 303 12.12 7.81 17.86
CA PHE A 303 12.70 6.93 16.86
C PHE A 303 12.11 7.24 15.49
N HIS A 304 12.91 7.14 14.44
CA HIS A 304 12.45 7.16 13.05
C HIS A 304 12.48 5.74 12.51
N ALA A 305 11.44 5.37 11.76
CA ALA A 305 11.39 4.09 11.06
C ALA A 305 12.05 4.24 9.69
N GLU A 306 13.11 3.47 9.45
CA GLU A 306 13.77 3.35 8.16
C GLU A 306 13.25 2.09 7.45
N VAL A 307 12.99 2.22 6.15
CA VAL A 307 12.63 1.08 5.31
C VAL A 307 13.89 0.26 5.08
N GLY A 308 13.95 -0.95 5.65
CA GLY A 308 15.05 -1.89 5.43
C GLY A 308 14.88 -2.71 4.15
N GLU A 309 15.84 -3.59 3.92
CA GLU A 309 15.85 -4.50 2.76
C GLU A 309 14.64 -5.45 2.75
N HIS A 310 14.27 -5.89 1.55
CA HIS A 310 13.30 -6.98 1.37
C HIS A 310 13.92 -8.27 1.93
N VAL A 311 13.21 -8.92 2.85
CA VAL A 311 13.67 -10.18 3.45
C VAL A 311 12.64 -11.28 3.24
N GLY A 312 13.12 -12.44 2.79
CA GLY A 312 12.26 -13.53 2.32
C GLY A 312 11.65 -13.23 0.95
N GLY A 313 11.08 -14.25 0.33
CA GLY A 313 10.67 -14.19 -1.08
C GLY A 313 11.11 -15.47 -1.78
N VAL A 314 10.21 -16.05 -2.56
CA VAL A 314 10.58 -17.07 -3.54
C VAL A 314 10.49 -16.38 -4.89
N ASP A 315 11.59 -16.29 -5.61
CA ASP A 315 11.57 -15.83 -6.99
C ASP A 315 10.89 -16.89 -7.85
N GLY A 316 10.02 -16.45 -8.74
CA GLY A 316 9.29 -17.34 -9.63
C GLY A 316 8.70 -16.57 -10.81
N PRO A 317 8.55 -17.20 -11.98
CA PRO A 317 8.14 -16.52 -13.21
C PRO A 317 6.71 -15.96 -13.15
N GLU A 318 5.91 -16.39 -12.17
CA GLU A 318 4.53 -15.97 -11.93
C GLU A 318 4.38 -15.06 -10.70
N ILE A 319 5.48 -14.75 -10.00
CA ILE A 319 5.44 -13.89 -8.82
C ILE A 319 5.23 -12.45 -9.24
N ASP A 320 4.33 -11.75 -8.55
CA ASP A 320 3.94 -10.37 -8.85
C ASP A 320 5.13 -9.40 -9.02
N SER A 321 6.08 -9.39 -8.08
CA SER A 321 7.28 -8.55 -8.15
C SER A 321 8.18 -8.90 -9.35
N THR A 322 8.31 -10.18 -9.66
CA THR A 322 9.13 -10.67 -10.80
C THR A 322 8.51 -10.25 -12.13
N VAL A 323 7.21 -10.50 -12.30
CA VAL A 323 6.45 -10.13 -13.51
C VAL A 323 6.47 -8.62 -13.74
N LEU A 324 6.32 -7.83 -12.67
CA LEU A 324 6.37 -6.38 -12.73
C LEU A 324 7.76 -5.90 -13.18
N ALA A 325 8.83 -6.44 -12.60
CA ALA A 325 10.21 -6.11 -12.97
C ALA A 325 10.54 -6.43 -14.44
N GLU A 326 9.94 -7.48 -14.99
CA GLU A 326 10.07 -7.85 -16.40
C GLU A 326 9.36 -6.87 -17.36
N GLY A 327 8.56 -5.92 -16.86
CA GLY A 327 7.85 -4.93 -17.67
C GLY A 327 6.44 -5.36 -18.11
N TRP A 328 5.81 -6.29 -17.39
CA TRP A 328 4.41 -6.64 -17.56
C TRP A 328 3.55 -5.99 -16.47
N VAL A 329 2.28 -5.73 -16.77
CA VAL A 329 1.29 -5.42 -15.73
C VAL A 329 0.97 -6.71 -14.98
N SER A 330 1.20 -6.73 -13.66
CA SER A 330 0.87 -7.88 -12.81
C SER A 330 -0.57 -7.79 -12.33
N ILE A 331 -1.32 -8.88 -12.39
CA ILE A 331 -2.71 -8.97 -11.92
C ILE A 331 -2.79 -10.11 -10.91
N THR A 332 -2.89 -9.77 -9.63
CA THR A 332 -2.96 -10.74 -8.52
C THR A 332 -4.35 -10.69 -7.88
N PRO A 333 -5.18 -11.73 -7.99
CA PRO A 333 -6.40 -11.84 -7.20
C PRO A 333 -6.06 -11.92 -5.70
N VAL A 334 -6.71 -11.09 -4.88
CA VAL A 334 -6.48 -11.04 -3.43
C VAL A 334 -7.80 -11.28 -2.70
N GLY A 335 -7.87 -12.34 -1.89
CA GLY A 335 -9.05 -12.70 -1.12
C GLY A 335 -9.25 -11.85 0.15
N LEU A 336 -10.45 -11.94 0.74
CA LEU A 336 -10.76 -11.33 2.04
C LEU A 336 -10.14 -12.08 3.23
N ALA A 337 -9.98 -13.39 3.10
CA ALA A 337 -9.47 -14.25 4.17
C ALA A 337 -8.00 -14.61 3.93
N THR A 338 -7.21 -14.66 5.01
CA THR A 338 -5.96 -15.43 5.00
C THR A 338 -6.33 -16.91 4.93
N ILE A 339 -5.84 -17.63 3.92
CA ILE A 339 -6.02 -19.08 3.85
C ILE A 339 -5.27 -19.68 5.05
N VAL A 340 -6.01 -20.13 6.07
CA VAL A 340 -5.44 -20.88 7.19
C VAL A 340 -5.21 -22.31 6.70
N SER A 341 -3.93 -22.72 6.61
CA SER A 341 -3.58 -24.06 6.18
C SER A 341 -4.20 -25.12 7.09
N ASP A 342 -4.50 -26.29 6.53
CA ASP A 342 -5.00 -27.43 7.31
C ASP A 342 -4.00 -27.86 8.38
N VAL A 343 -2.70 -27.65 8.15
CA VAL A 343 -1.65 -27.87 9.16
C VAL A 343 -1.84 -26.95 10.36
N ALA A 344 -2.09 -25.67 10.14
CA ALA A 344 -2.34 -24.72 11.23
C ALA A 344 -3.62 -25.06 12.01
N ARG A 345 -4.68 -25.52 11.32
CA ARG A 345 -5.92 -26.00 11.95
C ARG A 345 -5.69 -27.26 12.79
N LYS A 346 -4.96 -28.24 12.26
CA LYS A 346 -4.58 -29.48 12.98
C LYS A 346 -3.75 -29.17 14.21
N TYR A 347 -2.78 -28.27 14.09
CA TYR A 347 -1.98 -27.80 15.22
C TYR A 347 -2.86 -27.14 16.30
N ALA A 348 -3.73 -26.20 15.91
CA ALA A 348 -4.64 -25.55 16.85
C ALA A 348 -5.56 -26.56 17.57
N SER A 349 -6.08 -27.56 16.84
CA SER A 349 -6.84 -28.67 17.41
C SER A 349 -6.04 -29.47 18.45
N SER A 350 -4.77 -29.77 18.16
CA SER A 350 -3.87 -30.46 19.09
C SER A 350 -3.61 -29.62 20.35
N VAL A 351 -3.47 -28.30 20.23
CA VAL A 351 -3.30 -27.41 21.38
C VAL A 351 -4.54 -27.44 22.27
N VAL A 352 -5.74 -27.33 21.68
CA VAL A 352 -7.02 -27.39 22.43
C VAL A 352 -7.18 -28.71 23.18
N GLN A 353 -6.84 -29.83 22.54
CA GLN A 353 -6.87 -31.15 23.20
C GLN A 353 -5.87 -31.25 24.36
N THR A 354 -4.74 -30.54 24.28
CA THR A 354 -3.68 -30.59 25.31
C THR A 354 -4.04 -29.76 26.54
N VAL A 355 -4.64 -28.58 26.37
CA VAL A 355 -4.94 -27.68 27.49
C VAL A 355 -6.19 -28.08 28.29
N GLY A 356 -7.04 -28.96 27.75
CA GLY A 356 -8.27 -29.38 28.41
C GLY A 356 -9.28 -28.24 28.60
N SER A 357 -10.34 -28.48 29.37
CA SER A 357 -11.36 -27.47 29.68
C SER A 357 -10.90 -26.52 30.79
N ILE A 358 -11.14 -25.22 30.61
CA ILE A 358 -10.92 -24.21 31.66
C ILE A 358 -12.14 -24.20 32.57
N GLY A 359 -12.08 -25.03 33.62
CA GLY A 359 -13.05 -25.03 34.72
C GLY A 359 -13.84 -26.32 34.87
N GLY A 360 -13.71 -26.93 36.05
CA GLY A 360 -14.62 -27.95 36.55
C GLY A 360 -14.13 -29.37 36.37
N SER A 361 -13.40 -29.87 37.36
CA SER A 361 -13.65 -31.21 37.87
C SER A 361 -15.13 -31.32 38.25
N ASP A 362 -15.97 -31.72 37.31
CA ASP A 362 -17.09 -32.61 37.64
C ASP A 362 -16.92 -33.84 36.77
N GLY A 363 -16.83 -34.98 37.45
CA GLY A 363 -16.53 -36.26 36.85
C GLY A 363 -17.49 -36.58 35.70
N THR A 364 -16.99 -37.43 34.80
CA THR A 364 -17.68 -38.05 33.67
C THR A 364 -17.79 -37.20 32.41
N GLU A 365 -16.68 -37.06 31.70
CA GLU A 365 -16.67 -37.40 30.27
C GLU A 365 -15.23 -37.66 29.81
N GLN A 366 -14.89 -38.95 29.67
CA GLN A 366 -13.74 -39.31 28.86
C GLN A 366 -14.05 -38.91 27.41
N PRO A 367 -13.19 -38.14 26.71
CA PRO A 367 -13.33 -38.01 25.28
C PRO A 367 -13.08 -39.40 24.69
N LYS A 368 -14.15 -40.03 24.17
CA LYS A 368 -14.06 -41.27 23.41
C LYS A 368 -13.02 -41.07 22.31
N SER A 369 -12.05 -41.98 22.27
CA SER A 369 -11.17 -42.19 21.13
C SER A 369 -12.00 -42.21 19.86
N SER A 370 -11.91 -41.16 19.05
CA SER A 370 -12.33 -41.24 17.66
C SER A 370 -11.12 -41.66 16.84
N GLU A 371 -11.30 -42.82 16.25
CA GLU A 371 -10.38 -43.52 15.38
C GLU A 371 -9.98 -42.66 14.17
N ASN A 372 -8.73 -42.87 13.73
CA ASN A 372 -8.27 -42.83 12.35
C ASN A 372 -8.93 -41.81 11.40
N PHE A 373 -8.27 -40.66 11.23
CA PHE A 373 -8.26 -39.97 9.94
C PHE A 373 -6.82 -39.89 9.41
N GLN A 374 -6.37 -41.02 8.86
CA GLN A 374 -5.28 -41.04 7.88
C GLN A 374 -5.86 -40.88 6.46
N SER A 375 -5.08 -40.23 5.59
CA SER A 375 -5.36 -39.76 4.22
C SER A 375 -6.28 -38.53 4.21
N VAL A 376 -5.85 -37.36 3.76
CA VAL A 376 -5.31 -37.05 2.43
C VAL A 376 -4.15 -36.03 2.53
N LEU A 377 -3.13 -36.25 1.69
CA LEU A 377 -1.93 -35.43 1.48
C LEU A 377 -2.25 -34.04 0.93
#